data_AF-A0A2M7JDC9-F1
#
_entry.id   AF-A0A2M7JDC9-F1
#
_cell.length_a   1.000
_cell.length_b   1.000
_cell.length_c   1.000
_cell.angle_alpha   90.00
_cell.angle_beta   90.00
_cell.angle_gamma   90.00
#
_symmetry.space_group_name_H-M   'P 1'
#
loop_
_entity.id
_entity.type
_entity.pdbx_description
1 polymer ?
#
loop_
_entity_poly.entity_id
_entity_poly.type
_entity_poly.pdbx_seq_one_letter_code
_entity_poly.pdbx_strand_id
1 'polypeptide(L)'
;MALHPNFPDSPYIILDPEIRWFPADEALRDTSMDKLMSPLVPQLRRKVKEWRESGYVRATDTSKSLLNWWFKTSHLLLRADGVMNEFQYYFAQREALETIILKWGINC
;
A
#
# COMPACT_ATOMS: atom_id res chain seq x y z
N MET A 1 2.25 22.43 -3.18
CA MET A 1 1.63 21.35 -2.36
C MET A 1 2.77 20.63 -1.68
N ALA A 2 2.72 20.44 -0.35
CA ALA A 2 3.78 19.80 0.42
C ALA A 2 3.76 18.28 0.21
N LEU A 3 4.31 17.89 -0.94
CA LEU A 3 4.67 16.53 -1.30
C LEU A 3 6.14 16.32 -0.95
N HIS A 4 6.45 15.17 -0.38
CA HIS A 4 7.82 14.80 -0.07
C HIS A 4 8.67 14.75 -1.37
N PRO A 5 9.95 15.18 -1.35
CA PRO A 5 10.80 15.18 -2.55
C PRO A 5 10.93 13.82 -3.24
N ASN A 6 10.88 12.74 -2.46
CA ASN A 6 10.97 11.36 -2.95
C ASN A 6 9.60 10.73 -3.29
N PHE A 7 8.54 11.53 -3.44
CA PHE A 7 7.23 11.00 -3.82
C PHE A 7 7.27 10.53 -5.28
N PRO A 8 6.86 9.28 -5.59
CA PRO A 8 6.96 8.73 -6.94
C PRO A 8 5.92 9.34 -7.89
N ASP A 9 6.30 9.50 -9.15
CA ASP A 9 5.38 9.94 -10.22
C ASP A 9 4.41 8.84 -10.67
N SER A 10 4.79 7.56 -10.47
CA SER A 10 3.97 6.41 -10.86
C SER A 10 3.09 5.93 -9.69
N PRO A 11 1.77 5.76 -9.91
CA PRO A 11 0.84 5.31 -8.87
C PRO A 11 0.94 3.82 -8.54
N TYR A 12 1.73 3.07 -9.30
CA TYR A 12 1.93 1.63 -9.14
C TYR A 12 3.10 1.27 -8.20
N ILE A 13 3.96 2.25 -7.90
CA ILE A 13 5.16 2.04 -7.08
C ILE A 13 4.77 1.83 -5.61
N ILE A 14 5.38 0.81 -4.99
CA ILE A 14 5.24 0.59 -3.55
C ILE A 14 5.85 1.78 -2.80
N LEU A 15 5.00 2.51 -2.10
CA LEU A 15 5.41 3.69 -1.34
C LEU A 15 5.85 3.30 0.07
N ASP A 16 6.94 3.89 0.54
CA ASP A 16 7.33 3.77 1.94
C ASP A 16 6.29 4.51 2.84
N PRO A 17 5.83 3.93 3.95
CA PRO A 17 4.93 4.58 4.91
C PRO A 17 5.38 5.98 5.35
N GLU A 18 6.70 6.21 5.42
CA GLU A 18 7.29 7.49 5.78
C GLU A 18 7.20 8.50 4.63
N ILE A 19 7.08 8.08 3.37
CA ILE A 19 6.88 9.02 2.26
C ILE A 19 5.38 9.30 2.14
N ARG A 20 4.99 10.55 2.40
CA ARG A 20 3.57 10.92 2.48
C ARG A 20 3.37 12.40 2.25
N TRP A 21 2.12 12.73 1.94
CA TRP A 21 1.65 14.10 1.94
C TRP A 21 1.60 14.65 3.38
N PHE A 22 2.01 15.92 3.53
CA PHE A 22 2.01 16.65 4.78
C PHE A 22 1.39 18.04 4.54
N PRO A 23 0.33 18.44 5.26
CA PRO A 23 -0.34 19.73 5.02
C PRO A 23 0.41 20.97 5.56
N ALA A 24 1.65 20.85 6.02
CA ALA A 24 2.45 21.97 6.52
C ALA A 24 3.83 21.98 5.88
N ASP A 25 4.63 22.99 6.22
CA ASP A 25 6.01 23.11 5.75
C ASP A 25 6.83 21.87 6.16
N GLU A 26 7.66 21.33 5.26
CA GLU A 26 8.50 20.15 5.53
C GLU A 26 9.42 20.38 6.74
N ALA A 27 9.82 21.64 7.00
CA ALA A 27 10.59 22.00 8.19
C ALA A 27 9.85 21.74 9.52
N LEU A 28 8.52 21.62 9.50
CA LEU A 28 7.69 21.36 10.68
C LEU A 28 7.35 19.88 10.85
N ARG A 29 7.89 19.02 10.00
CA ARG A 29 7.53 17.61 9.91
C ARG A 29 7.83 16.86 11.21
N ASP A 30 9.02 17.00 11.77
CA ASP A 30 9.41 16.28 12.99
C ASP A 30 8.67 16.77 14.24
N THR A 31 8.22 18.03 14.26
CA THR A 31 7.68 18.68 15.46
C THR A 31 6.14 18.66 15.54
N SER A 32 5.46 18.57 14.39
CA SER A 32 4.00 18.74 14.30
C SER A 32 3.24 17.61 13.60
N MET A 33 3.93 16.67 12.94
CA MET A 33 3.31 15.52 12.28
C MET A 33 2.47 14.68 13.25
N ASP A 34 3.02 14.35 14.41
CA ASP A 34 2.34 13.50 15.39
C ASP A 34 1.09 14.15 16.00
N LYS A 35 1.06 15.49 16.05
CA LYS A 35 -0.10 16.24 16.56
C LYS A 35 -1.25 16.31 15.56
N LEU A 36 -0.93 16.29 14.27
CA LEU A 36 -1.92 16.45 13.21
C LEU A 36 -2.52 15.11 12.76
N MET A 37 -1.83 14.01 13.05
CA MET A 37 -2.18 12.70 12.51
C MET A 37 -2.84 11.81 13.54
N SER A 38 -3.88 11.10 13.09
CA SER A 38 -4.44 10.00 13.87
C SER A 38 -3.33 8.97 14.12
N PRO A 39 -3.03 8.63 15.38
CA PRO A 39 -1.86 7.81 15.74
C PRO A 39 -1.95 6.39 15.15
N LEU A 40 -3.15 5.93 14.81
CA LEU A 40 -3.38 4.60 14.28
C LEU A 40 -2.92 4.46 12.82
N VAL A 41 -3.05 5.51 12.01
CA VAL A 41 -2.76 5.42 10.57
C VAL A 41 -1.27 5.15 10.31
N PRO A 42 -0.30 5.88 10.89
CA PRO A 42 1.13 5.58 10.72
C PRO A 42 1.49 4.18 11.21
N GLN A 43 0.91 3.73 12.33
CA GLN A 43 1.16 2.40 12.87
C GLN A 43 0.66 1.29 11.96
N LEU A 44 -0.56 1.44 11.40
CA LEU A 44 -1.11 0.46 10.46
C LEU A 44 -0.26 0.34 9.21
N ARG A 45 0.15 1.46 8.60
CA ARG A 45 0.97 1.44 7.38
C ARG A 45 2.30 0.72 7.59
N ARG A 46 2.97 0.95 8.74
CA ARG A 46 4.19 0.21 9.12
C ARG A 46 3.94 -1.28 9.27
N LYS A 47 2.90 -1.68 10.00
CA LYS A 47 2.55 -3.11 10.18
C LYS A 47 2.18 -3.80 8.85
N VAL A 48 1.48 -3.10 7.96
CA VAL A 48 1.14 -3.64 6.62
C VAL A 48 2.39 -3.83 5.79
N LYS A 49 3.33 -2.87 5.81
CA LYS A 49 4.64 -3.00 5.15
C LYS A 49 5.39 -4.23 5.68
N GLU A 50 5.56 -4.34 7.00
CA GLU A 50 6.23 -5.47 7.65
C GLU A 50 5.57 -6.81 7.27
N TRP A 51 4.24 -6.88 7.31
CA TRP A 51 3.50 -8.09 6.97
C TRP A 51 3.67 -8.48 5.49
N ARG A 52 3.66 -7.50 4.58
CA ARG A 52 3.92 -7.73 3.16
C ARG A 52 5.36 -8.23 2.93
N GLU A 53 6.35 -7.60 3.57
CA GLU A 53 7.77 -7.98 3.47
C GLU A 53 8.04 -9.36 4.06
N SER A 54 7.29 -9.77 5.09
CA SER A 54 7.35 -11.12 5.64
C SER A 54 6.80 -12.21 4.70
N GLY A 55 6.21 -11.84 3.56
CA GLY A 55 5.52 -12.78 2.67
C GLY A 55 4.15 -13.22 3.20
N TYR A 56 3.45 -12.32 3.89
CA TYR A 56 2.13 -12.55 4.47
C TYR A 56 2.11 -13.65 5.54
N VAL A 57 3.03 -13.57 6.51
CA VAL A 57 3.09 -14.50 7.67
C VAL A 57 1.73 -14.57 8.37
N ARG A 58 1.38 -15.77 8.87
CA ARG A 58 0.08 -16.12 9.48
C ARG A 58 -1.14 -16.11 8.56
N ALA A 59 -1.01 -15.77 7.28
CA ALA A 59 -2.07 -16.06 6.31
C ALA A 59 -2.06 -17.56 5.95
N THR A 60 -3.22 -18.10 5.60
CA THR A 60 -3.33 -19.45 5.02
C THR A 60 -2.61 -19.50 3.66
N ASP A 61 -2.15 -20.68 3.26
CA ASP A 61 -1.40 -20.81 2.00
C ASP A 61 -2.26 -20.47 0.77
N THR A 62 -3.57 -20.71 0.85
CA THR A 62 -4.53 -20.25 -0.16
C THR A 62 -4.55 -18.72 -0.26
N SER A 63 -4.63 -18.01 0.86
CA SER A 63 -4.63 -16.54 0.89
C SER A 63 -3.30 -15.97 0.39
N LYS A 64 -2.16 -16.56 0.79
CA LYS A 64 -0.84 -16.16 0.26
C LYS A 64 -0.78 -16.32 -1.26
N SER A 65 -1.30 -17.44 -1.78
CA SER A 65 -1.32 -17.72 -3.21
C SER A 65 -2.17 -16.70 -3.97
N LEU A 66 -3.37 -16.38 -3.45
CA LEU A 66 -4.25 -15.36 -4.03
C LEU A 66 -3.62 -13.96 -4.02
N LEU A 67 -3.00 -13.57 -2.91
CA LEU A 67 -2.32 -12.27 -2.79
C LEU A 67 -1.14 -12.14 -3.76
N ASN A 68 -0.34 -13.20 -3.88
CA ASN A 68 0.73 -13.24 -4.87
C ASN A 68 0.17 -13.19 -6.29
N TRP A 69 -0.90 -13.92 -6.58
CA TRP A 69 -1.55 -13.89 -7.88
C TRP A 69 -2.07 -12.49 -8.22
N TRP A 70 -2.78 -11.81 -7.31
CA TRP A 70 -3.29 -10.46 -7.56
C TRP A 70 -2.20 -9.41 -7.75
N PHE A 71 -1.15 -9.41 -6.91
CA PHE A 71 -0.24 -8.28 -6.84
C PHE A 71 1.14 -8.48 -7.47
N LYS A 72 1.55 -9.74 -7.75
CA LYS A 72 2.87 -10.04 -8.33
C LYS A 72 2.80 -10.63 -9.74
N THR A 73 1.63 -11.11 -10.16
CA THR A 73 1.43 -11.66 -11.50
C THR A 73 0.93 -10.57 -12.45
N SER A 74 1.41 -10.58 -13.69
CA SER A 74 0.88 -9.73 -14.76
C SER A 74 -0.50 -10.24 -15.20
N HIS A 75 -1.49 -9.35 -15.22
CA HIS A 75 -2.85 -9.65 -15.63
C HIS A 75 -3.13 -8.98 -16.97
N LEU A 76 -3.42 -9.76 -18.01
CA LEU A 76 -3.81 -9.20 -19.30
C LEU A 76 -5.33 -9.20 -19.41
N LEU A 77 -5.93 -8.02 -19.56
CA LEU A 77 -7.37 -7.85 -19.74
C LEU A 77 -7.68 -7.40 -21.17
N LEU A 78 -8.69 -8.05 -21.76
CA LEU A 78 -9.25 -7.63 -23.04
C LEU A 78 -10.12 -6.39 -22.80
N ARG A 79 -9.71 -5.26 -23.39
CA ARG A 79 -10.52 -4.04 -23.36
C ARG A 79 -11.68 -4.15 -24.37
N ALA A 80 -12.71 -3.33 -24.21
CA ALA A 80 -13.86 -3.30 -25.12
C ALA A 80 -13.45 -3.07 -26.61
N ASP A 81 -12.32 -2.40 -26.81
CA ASP A 81 -11.75 -2.08 -28.14
C ASP A 81 -10.96 -3.26 -28.77
N GLY A 82 -10.97 -4.44 -28.14
CA GLY A 82 -10.28 -5.64 -28.62
C GLY A 82 -8.76 -5.69 -28.34
N VAL A 83 -8.20 -4.64 -27.74
CA VAL A 83 -6.78 -4.55 -27.39
C VAL A 83 -6.52 -5.15 -26.00
N MET A 84 -5.57 -6.09 -25.93
CA MET A 84 -5.07 -6.63 -24.66
C MET A 84 -4.23 -5.59 -23.94
N ASN A 85 -4.56 -5.27 -22.70
CA ASN A 85 -3.81 -4.35 -21.86
C ASN A 85 -3.40 -5.01 -20.56
N GLU A 86 -2.24 -4.62 -20.05
CA GLU A 86 -1.82 -5.04 -18.72
C GLU A 86 -2.61 -4.28 -17.65
N PHE A 87 -3.26 -5.03 -16.79
CA PHE A 87 -3.91 -4.55 -15.60
C PHE A 87 -2.95 -4.62 -14.43
N GLN A 88 -2.76 -3.47 -13.78
CA GLN A 88 -1.96 -3.34 -12.58
C GLN A 88 -2.77 -2.61 -11.52
N TYR A 89 -2.70 -3.09 -10.28
CA TYR A 89 -3.31 -2.40 -9.14
C TYR A 89 -2.51 -1.14 -8.80
N TYR A 90 -3.20 -0.03 -8.54
CA TYR A 90 -2.54 1.10 -7.88
C TYR A 90 -2.08 0.69 -6.49
N PHE A 91 -0.94 1.25 -6.05
CA PHE A 91 -0.39 0.93 -4.74
C PHE A 91 -1.40 1.20 -3.61
N ALA A 92 -2.16 2.29 -3.72
CA ALA A 92 -3.20 2.63 -2.75
C ALA A 92 -4.31 1.55 -2.65
N GLN A 93 -4.66 0.91 -3.77
CA GLN A 93 -5.65 -0.18 -3.77
C GLN A 93 -5.10 -1.43 -3.08
N ARG A 94 -3.84 -1.78 -3.37
CA ARG A 94 -3.14 -2.88 -2.73
C ARG A 94 -3.01 -2.67 -1.22
N GLU A 95 -2.53 -1.49 -0.79
CA GLU A 95 -2.35 -1.16 0.62
C GLU A 95 -3.69 -1.22 1.38
N ALA A 96 -4.79 -0.75 0.77
CA ALA A 96 -6.12 -0.85 1.35
C ALA A 96 -6.57 -2.31 1.57
N LEU A 97 -6.42 -3.17 0.56
CA LEU A 97 -6.78 -4.59 0.66
C LEU A 97 -5.93 -5.31 1.71
N GLU A 98 -4.62 -5.10 1.69
CA GLU A 98 -3.71 -5.69 2.68
C GLU A 98 -4.02 -5.21 4.11
N THR A 99 -4.43 -3.95 4.29
CA THR A 99 -4.85 -3.43 5.60
C THR A 99 -6.09 -4.15 6.12
N ILE A 100 -7.09 -4.39 5.25
CA ILE A 100 -8.31 -5.11 5.61
C ILE A 100 -7.95 -6.55 6.01
N ILE A 101 -7.12 -7.22 5.21
CA ILE A 101 -6.74 -8.62 5.48
C ILE A 101 -5.89 -8.73 6.75
N LEU A 102 -4.93 -7.82 6.97
CA LEU A 102 -4.12 -7.79 8.19
C LEU A 102 -5.00 -7.70 9.45
N LYS A 103 -6.03 -6.84 9.42
CA LYS A 103 -6.89 -6.60 10.58
C LYS A 103 -7.84 -7.76 10.86
N TRP A 104 -8.37 -8.41 9.83
CA TRP A 104 -9.44 -9.41 9.98
C TRP A 104 -8.94 -10.86 9.84
N GLY A 105 -7.97 -11.14 8.97
CA GLY A 105 -7.57 -12.50 8.59
C GLY A 105 -6.50 -13.16 9.47
N ILE A 106 -5.80 -12.42 10.33
CA ILE A 106 -4.67 -12.95 11.13
C ILE A 106 -5.12 -13.70 12.41
N ASN A 107 -6.42 -13.61 12.74
CA ASN A 107 -7.03 -14.25 13.90
C ASN A 107 -7.94 -15.44 13.55
N CYS A 108 -7.88 -15.97 12.32
CA CYS A 108 -8.55 -17.21 11.93
C CYS A 108 -7.58 -18.39 11.95
#